data_AF-A0A8R1EFH8-F1
#
_entry.id   AF-A0A8R1EFH8-F1
#
_cell.length_a   1.000
_cell.length_b   1.000
_cell.length_c   1.000
_cell.angle_alpha   90.00
_cell.angle_beta   90.00
_cell.angle_gamma   90.00
#
_symmetry.space_group_name_H-M   'P 1'
#
loop_
_entity.id
_entity.type
_entity.pdbx_description
1 polymer ?
#
loop_
_entity_poly.entity_id
_entity_poly.type
_entity_poly.pdbx_seq_one_letter_code
_entity_poly.pdbx_strand_id
1 'polypeptide(L)'
;MKISVQINPEIIADKVPKMDRWRQSAMKHKIFHNEYLQQLLLSTGSAILIDSSLGDPLWTCGATEVEIQRLLTKSYVTPEKLISWMIGNGDKGTPKRLKHLYGNKSGLLLMELREKMSTHTKSRIPLVSPINTTPLSAIVTPNVICFTPESVFHPLYPAEIRCSVDGPPLPSPAHYVAT
;
A
#
# COMPACT_ATOMS: atom_id res chain seq x y z
N MET A 1 -3.78 18.29 -39.27
CA MET A 1 -4.15 16.93 -39.71
C MET A 1 -3.77 15.96 -38.58
N LYS A 2 -4.73 15.50 -37.78
CA LYS A 2 -4.47 14.52 -36.69
C LYS A 2 -4.42 13.13 -37.33
N ILE A 3 -3.25 12.50 -37.36
CA ILE A 3 -3.13 11.10 -37.75
C ILE A 3 -3.69 10.27 -36.59
N SER A 4 -4.95 9.85 -36.70
CA SER A 4 -5.51 8.84 -35.83
C SER A 4 -4.92 7.50 -36.22
N VAL A 5 -3.93 7.01 -35.45
CA VAL A 5 -3.42 5.66 -35.61
C VAL A 5 -4.53 4.69 -35.17
N GLN A 6 -5.29 4.17 -36.14
CA GLN A 6 -6.24 3.09 -35.88
C GLN A 6 -5.45 1.80 -35.71
N ILE A 7 -5.14 1.47 -34.46
CA ILE A 7 -4.51 0.19 -34.11
C ILE A 7 -5.61 -0.87 -34.05
N ASN A 8 -5.46 -1.96 -34.81
CA ASN A 8 -6.40 -3.08 -34.80
C ASN A 8 -6.48 -3.69 -33.37
N PRO A 9 -7.68 -3.81 -32.76
CA PRO A 9 -7.88 -4.41 -31.46
C PRO A 9 -7.33 -5.84 -31.33
N GLU A 10 -7.36 -6.63 -32.40
CA GLU A 10 -6.87 -8.00 -32.42
C GLU A 10 -5.33 -8.05 -32.26
N ILE A 11 -4.63 -7.11 -32.91
CA ILE A 11 -3.17 -6.98 -32.78
C ILE A 11 -2.79 -6.55 -31.35
N ILE A 12 -3.64 -5.77 -30.67
CA ILE A 12 -3.44 -5.40 -29.28
C ILE A 12 -3.64 -6.64 -28.39
N ALA A 13 -4.73 -7.39 -28.60
CA ALA A 13 -5.05 -8.60 -27.86
C ALA A 13 -3.91 -9.64 -27.92
N ASP A 14 -3.32 -9.85 -29.10
CA ASP A 14 -2.17 -10.76 -29.28
C ASP A 14 -0.91 -10.32 -28.53
N LYS A 15 -0.77 -9.01 -28.25
CA LYS A 15 0.35 -8.43 -27.52
C LYS A 15 0.13 -8.38 -26.01
N VAL A 16 -1.10 -8.50 -25.52
CA VAL A 16 -1.44 -8.45 -24.09
C VAL A 16 -0.61 -9.45 -23.27
N PRO A 17 -0.48 -10.75 -23.64
CA PRO A 17 0.32 -11.70 -22.86
C PRO A 17 1.81 -11.32 -22.77
N LYS A 18 2.35 -10.73 -23.85
CA LYS A 18 3.75 -10.25 -23.88
C LYS A 18 3.92 -9.04 -22.97
N MET A 19 2.99 -8.09 -23.01
CA MET A 19 2.98 -6.93 -22.13
C MET A 19 2.88 -7.34 -20.66
N ASP A 20 2.06 -8.34 -20.36
CA ASP A 20 1.91 -8.91 -19.02
C ASP A 20 3.23 -9.47 -18.48
N ARG A 21 3.94 -10.25 -19.30
CA ARG A 21 5.27 -10.77 -18.93
C ARG A 21 6.26 -9.63 -18.71
N TRP A 22 6.23 -8.61 -19.55
CA TRP A 22 7.11 -7.45 -19.42
C TRP A 22 6.85 -6.66 -18.14
N ARG A 23 5.58 -6.42 -17.78
CA ARG A 23 5.21 -5.76 -16.52
C ARG A 23 5.73 -6.55 -15.32
N GLN A 24 5.52 -7.87 -15.30
CA GLN A 24 6.04 -8.73 -14.23
C GLN A 24 7.58 -8.66 -14.14
N SER A 25 8.28 -8.81 -15.27
CA SER A 25 9.74 -8.75 -15.32
C SER A 25 10.27 -7.39 -14.87
N ALA A 26 9.65 -6.29 -15.30
CA ALA A 26 10.03 -4.95 -14.91
C ALA A 26 9.83 -4.70 -13.41
N MET A 27 8.70 -5.15 -12.84
CA MET A 27 8.45 -5.06 -11.40
C MET A 27 9.45 -5.88 -10.60
N LYS A 28 9.72 -7.13 -11.01
CA LYS A 28 10.73 -7.99 -10.39
C LYS A 28 12.10 -7.31 -10.41
N HIS A 29 12.54 -6.85 -11.58
CA HIS A 29 13.81 -6.16 -11.73
C HIS A 29 13.89 -4.90 -10.85
N LYS A 30 12.85 -4.05 -10.85
CA LYS A 30 12.78 -2.84 -10.03
C LYS A 30 12.98 -3.13 -8.54
N ILE A 31 12.32 -4.17 -8.02
CA ILE A 31 12.42 -4.54 -6.60
C ILE A 31 13.77 -5.21 -6.31
N PHE A 32 14.19 -6.21 -7.09
CA PHE A 32 15.43 -6.96 -6.84
C PHE A 32 16.71 -6.11 -6.95
N HIS A 33 16.69 -5.02 -7.70
CA HIS A 33 17.86 -4.16 -7.88
C HIS A 33 17.84 -2.88 -7.04
N ASN A 34 16.88 -2.73 -6.10
CA ASN A 34 16.81 -1.56 -5.23
C ASN A 34 16.56 -1.95 -3.77
N GLU A 35 17.62 -1.93 -2.95
CA GLU A 35 17.58 -2.34 -1.53
C GLU A 35 16.52 -1.59 -0.70
N TYR A 36 16.32 -0.30 -0.94
CA TYR A 36 15.29 0.47 -0.24
C TYR A 36 13.89 -0.04 -0.55
N LEU A 37 13.60 -0.33 -1.83
CA LEU A 37 12.32 -0.92 -2.22
C LEU A 37 12.14 -2.34 -1.67
N GLN A 38 13.25 -3.09 -1.52
CA GLN A 38 13.21 -4.40 -0.89
C GLN A 38 12.82 -4.31 0.59
N GLN A 39 13.51 -3.44 1.33
CA GLN A 39 13.22 -3.21 2.75
C GLN A 39 11.80 -2.67 2.93
N LEU A 40 11.37 -1.72 2.10
CA LEU A 40 10.01 -1.21 2.12
C LEU A 40 8.99 -2.31 1.87
N LEU A 41 9.20 -3.16 0.85
CA LEU A 41 8.30 -4.27 0.57
C LEU A 41 8.24 -5.27 1.73
N LEU A 42 9.39 -5.64 2.32
CA LEU A 42 9.48 -6.52 3.48
C LEU A 42 8.79 -5.92 4.72
N SER A 43 8.90 -4.61 4.90
CA SER A 43 8.33 -3.90 6.05
C SER A 43 6.80 -3.89 6.06
N THR A 44 6.15 -4.13 4.91
CA THR A 44 4.69 -4.34 4.83
C THR A 44 4.21 -5.62 5.54
N GLY A 45 5.13 -6.48 6.00
CA GLY A 45 4.83 -7.63 6.84
C GLY A 45 3.88 -8.62 6.16
N SER A 46 2.78 -8.96 6.82
CA SER A 46 1.74 -9.86 6.27
C SER A 46 0.53 -9.11 5.72
N ALA A 47 0.62 -7.78 5.53
CA ALA A 47 -0.49 -6.99 5.01
C ALA A 47 -0.85 -7.40 3.58
N ILE A 48 -2.13 -7.28 3.22
CA ILE A 48 -2.61 -7.44 1.85
C ILE A 48 -2.23 -6.17 1.08
N LEU A 49 -1.54 -6.33 -0.04
CA LEU A 49 -1.18 -5.22 -0.91
C LEU A 49 -2.23 -5.08 -2.02
N ILE A 50 -2.80 -3.88 -2.16
CA ILE A 50 -3.87 -3.60 -3.12
C ILE A 50 -3.47 -2.39 -3.94
N ASP A 51 -3.46 -2.57 -5.26
CA ASP A 51 -3.31 -1.48 -6.22
C ASP A 51 -4.70 -0.95 -6.56
N SER A 52 -5.16 0.08 -5.85
CA SER A 52 -6.47 0.71 -6.06
C SER A 52 -6.46 1.80 -7.14
N SER A 53 -5.42 1.83 -7.99
CA SER A 53 -5.33 2.83 -9.06
C SER A 53 -6.31 2.53 -10.20
N LEU A 54 -6.74 3.59 -10.88
CA LEU A 54 -7.49 3.44 -12.14
C LEU A 54 -6.54 2.90 -13.20
N GLY A 55 -6.86 1.72 -13.75
CA GLY A 55 -5.96 1.05 -14.67
C GLY A 55 -6.53 -0.22 -15.26
N ASP A 56 -5.62 -1.07 -15.73
CA ASP A 56 -5.94 -2.38 -16.29
C ASP A 56 -6.61 -3.27 -15.23
N PRO A 57 -7.85 -3.74 -15.45
CA PRO A 57 -8.61 -4.51 -14.46
C PRO A 57 -7.96 -5.83 -14.03
N LEU A 58 -7.01 -6.36 -14.80
CA LEU A 58 -6.25 -7.53 -14.38
C LEU A 58 -5.16 -7.18 -13.35
N TRP A 59 -4.62 -5.96 -13.44
CA TRP A 59 -3.46 -5.52 -12.66
C TRP A 59 -3.84 -4.72 -11.42
N THR A 60 -4.90 -3.93 -11.50
CA THR A 60 -5.42 -3.13 -10.40
C THR A 60 -6.67 -3.78 -9.80
N CYS A 61 -7.04 -3.34 -8.59
CA CYS A 61 -8.29 -3.73 -7.94
C CYS A 61 -9.34 -2.65 -8.22
N GLY A 62 -10.52 -3.06 -8.69
CA GLY A 62 -11.62 -2.14 -8.96
C GLY A 62 -12.34 -1.63 -7.70
N ALA A 63 -11.98 -2.10 -6.50
CA ALA A 63 -12.57 -1.63 -5.25
C ALA A 63 -11.81 -0.48 -4.62
N THR A 64 -12.57 0.35 -3.92
CA THR A 64 -12.02 1.43 -3.11
C THR A 64 -11.44 0.91 -1.80
N GLU A 65 -10.48 1.63 -1.22
CA GLU A 65 -9.93 1.31 0.10
C GLU A 65 -11.03 1.15 1.16
N VAL A 66 -12.00 2.07 1.18
CA VAL A 66 -13.14 2.05 2.11
C VAL A 66 -13.96 0.77 1.96
N GLU A 67 -14.18 0.31 0.72
CA GLU A 67 -14.90 -0.93 0.47
C GLU A 67 -14.12 -2.14 1.00
N ILE A 68 -12.81 -2.22 0.74
CA ILE A 68 -11.96 -3.31 1.23
C ILE A 68 -11.97 -3.33 2.77
N GLN A 69 -11.77 -2.17 3.42
CA GLN A 69 -11.81 -2.07 4.87
C GLN A 69 -13.15 -2.57 5.41
N ARG A 70 -14.28 -2.15 4.82
CA ARG A 70 -15.63 -2.63 5.19
C ARG A 70 -15.85 -4.11 4.92
N LEU A 71 -15.19 -4.70 3.94
CA LEU A 71 -15.27 -6.14 3.69
C LEU A 71 -14.52 -6.89 4.78
N LEU A 72 -13.32 -6.42 5.16
CA LEU A 72 -12.49 -7.04 6.19
C LEU A 72 -13.07 -6.93 7.61
N THR A 73 -14.03 -6.03 7.86
CA THR A 73 -14.77 -6.03 9.15
C THR A 73 -15.81 -7.14 9.27
N LYS A 74 -16.16 -7.82 8.16
CA LYS A 74 -17.17 -8.88 8.17
C LYS A 74 -16.53 -10.20 8.59
N SER A 75 -17.07 -10.85 9.62
CA SER A 75 -16.54 -12.09 10.19
C SER A 75 -16.36 -13.24 9.20
N TYR A 76 -17.12 -13.27 8.11
CA TYR A 76 -17.05 -14.30 7.07
C TYR A 76 -16.04 -13.99 5.94
N VAL A 77 -15.37 -12.84 6.00
CA VAL A 77 -14.38 -12.38 5.02
C VAL A 77 -13.01 -12.41 5.68
N THR A 78 -12.21 -13.39 5.29
CA THR A 78 -10.82 -13.50 5.72
C THR A 78 -9.88 -12.94 4.64
N PRO A 79 -8.64 -12.57 4.98
CA PRO A 79 -7.61 -12.20 4.00
C PRO A 79 -7.46 -13.20 2.85
N GLU A 80 -7.45 -14.49 3.16
CA GLU A 80 -7.32 -15.58 2.18
C GLU A 80 -8.51 -15.60 1.22
N LYS A 81 -9.72 -15.37 1.75
CA LYS A 81 -10.93 -15.28 0.94
C LYS A 81 -10.88 -14.09 0.00
N LEU A 82 -10.42 -12.94 0.47
CA LEU A 82 -10.24 -11.73 -0.33
C LEU A 82 -9.21 -11.96 -1.47
N ILE A 83 -8.08 -12.59 -1.17
CA ILE A 83 -7.07 -12.98 -2.17
C ILE A 83 -7.65 -13.96 -3.20
N SER A 84 -8.46 -14.95 -2.76
CA SER A 84 -9.09 -15.89 -3.69
C SER A 84 -10.04 -15.21 -4.68
N TRP A 85 -10.71 -14.14 -4.26
CA TRP A 85 -11.56 -13.33 -5.14
C TRP A 85 -10.75 -12.53 -6.16
N MET A 86 -9.57 -12.02 -5.76
CA MET A 86 -8.64 -11.30 -6.65
C MET A 86 -8.03 -12.19 -7.73
N ILE A 87 -7.59 -13.41 -7.36
CA ILE A 87 -7.02 -14.39 -8.29
C ILE A 87 -8.06 -14.84 -9.34
N GLY A 88 -9.33 -14.85 -8.96
CA GLY A 88 -10.43 -15.25 -9.85
C GLY A 88 -10.36 -16.73 -10.22
N ASN A 89 -10.24 -17.62 -9.23
CA ASN A 89 -10.33 -19.08 -9.39
C ASN A 89 -11.73 -19.54 -9.85
N GLY A 90 -12.10 -19.13 -11.08
CA GLY A 90 -13.37 -19.38 -11.73
C GLY A 90 -14.54 -18.66 -11.06
N ASP A 91 -15.53 -18.27 -11.85
CA ASP A 91 -16.83 -17.67 -11.46
C ASP A 91 -17.62 -18.41 -10.34
N LYS A 92 -17.09 -19.50 -9.78
CA LYS A 92 -17.75 -20.36 -8.78
C LYS A 92 -17.55 -19.90 -7.32
N GLY A 93 -16.60 -19.01 -7.01
CA GLY A 93 -16.28 -18.60 -5.63
C GLY A 93 -16.50 -17.11 -5.29
N THR A 94 -16.48 -16.23 -6.29
CA THR A 94 -16.61 -14.78 -6.08
C THR A 94 -18.07 -14.35 -6.21
N PRO A 95 -18.70 -13.76 -5.18
CA PRO A 95 -20.05 -13.24 -5.28
C PRO A 95 -20.19 -12.25 -6.44
N LYS A 96 -21.32 -12.28 -7.17
CA LYS A 96 -21.55 -11.39 -8.33
C LYS A 96 -21.31 -9.91 -8.01
N ARG A 97 -21.67 -9.48 -6.79
CA ARG A 97 -21.48 -8.09 -6.31
C ARG A 97 -20.04 -7.71 -6.01
N LEU A 98 -19.11 -8.68 -6.00
CA LEU A 98 -17.70 -8.53 -5.69
C LEU A 98 -16.81 -8.86 -6.90
N LYS A 99 -17.37 -8.98 -8.10
CA LYS A 99 -16.58 -9.30 -9.31
C LYS A 99 -15.57 -8.21 -9.65
N HIS A 100 -15.81 -6.96 -9.26
CA HIS A 100 -14.87 -5.86 -9.43
C HIS A 100 -13.63 -5.95 -8.51
N LEU A 101 -13.64 -6.86 -7.53
CA LEU A 101 -12.44 -7.21 -6.76
C LEU A 101 -11.45 -8.07 -7.54
N TYR A 102 -11.90 -8.72 -8.62
CA TYR A 102 -11.03 -9.49 -9.49
C TYR A 102 -9.89 -8.60 -10.02
N GLY A 103 -8.68 -9.17 -10.11
CA GLY A 103 -7.49 -8.45 -10.56
C GLY A 103 -6.44 -8.32 -9.47
N ASN A 104 -5.89 -7.11 -9.32
CA ASN A 104 -4.83 -6.80 -8.36
C ASN A 104 -3.51 -7.61 -8.56
N LYS A 105 -3.21 -8.01 -9.80
CA LYS A 105 -1.96 -8.74 -10.11
C LYS A 105 -0.71 -7.98 -9.67
N SER A 106 -0.74 -6.64 -9.64
CA SER A 106 0.33 -5.80 -9.07
C SER A 106 0.59 -6.16 -7.61
N GLY A 107 -0.45 -6.10 -6.77
CA GLY A 107 -0.36 -6.39 -5.34
C GLY A 107 0.02 -7.84 -5.08
N LEU A 108 -0.61 -8.79 -5.79
CA LEU A 108 -0.31 -10.23 -5.68
C LEU A 108 1.15 -10.54 -6.00
N LEU A 109 1.69 -9.97 -7.08
CA LEU A 109 3.10 -10.16 -7.44
C LEU A 109 4.04 -9.60 -6.37
N LEU A 110 3.74 -8.41 -5.82
CA LEU A 110 4.55 -7.84 -4.74
C LEU A 110 4.51 -8.69 -3.48
N MET A 111 3.35 -9.28 -3.14
CA MET A 111 3.23 -10.20 -2.01
C MET A 111 4.04 -11.50 -2.24
N GLU A 112 4.03 -12.05 -3.45
CA GLU A 112 4.86 -13.20 -3.83
C GLU A 112 6.36 -12.88 -3.72
N LEU A 113 6.77 -11.70 -4.21
CA LEU A 113 8.16 -11.25 -4.10
C LEU A 113 8.59 -11.03 -2.66
N ARG A 114 7.71 -10.42 -1.84
CA ARG A 114 7.91 -10.24 -0.40
C ARG A 114 8.18 -11.57 0.28
N GLU A 115 7.36 -12.60 0.00
CA GLU A 115 7.54 -13.93 0.56
C GLU A 115 8.90 -14.53 0.16
N LYS A 116 9.24 -14.50 -1.12
CA LYS A 116 10.53 -14.99 -1.64
C LYS A 116 11.73 -14.29 -1.02
N MET A 117 11.62 -13.00 -0.72
CA MET A 117 12.72 -12.24 -0.13
C MET A 117 12.80 -12.43 1.38
N SER A 118 11.66 -12.66 2.03
CA SER A 118 11.58 -12.87 3.48
C SER A 118 12.36 -14.11 3.94
N THR A 119 12.47 -15.13 3.08
CA THR A 119 13.26 -16.34 3.35
C THR A 119 14.77 -16.12 3.24
N HIS A 120 15.21 -15.09 2.51
CA HIS A 120 16.62 -14.79 2.26
C HIS A 120 17.16 -13.63 3.10
N THR A 121 16.27 -12.85 3.73
CA THR A 121 16.65 -11.59 4.41
C THR A 121 16.64 -11.75 5.92
N LYS A 122 17.79 -11.50 6.58
CA LYS A 122 17.92 -11.53 8.05
C LYS A 122 17.60 -10.21 8.75
N SER A 123 17.60 -9.08 8.04
CA SER A 123 17.39 -7.74 8.59
C SER A 123 16.15 -7.08 7.97
N ARG A 124 15.22 -6.63 8.82
CA ARG A 124 14.02 -5.89 8.41
C ARG A 124 14.05 -4.51 9.04
N ILE A 125 13.87 -3.46 8.24
CA ILE A 125 13.63 -2.12 8.77
C ILE A 125 12.14 -2.02 9.14
N PRO A 126 11.78 -1.79 10.42
CA PRO A 126 10.38 -1.58 10.80
C PRO A 126 9.88 -0.22 10.28
N LEU A 127 8.68 -0.19 9.68
CA LEU A 127 8.02 1.05 9.22
C LEU A 127 7.76 2.04 10.36
N VAL A 128 7.55 1.51 11.56
CA VAL A 128 7.31 2.28 12.78
C VAL A 128 8.31 1.77 13.80
N SER A 129 9.15 2.66 14.31
CA SER A 129 10.03 2.30 15.42
C SER A 129 9.16 1.94 16.63
N PRO A 130 9.39 0.79 17.28
CA PRO A 130 8.65 0.46 18.49
C PRO A 130 8.90 1.55 19.53
N ILE A 131 7.82 2.00 20.19
CA ILE A 131 7.94 2.94 21.30
C ILE A 131 8.65 2.20 22.43
N ASN A 132 9.79 2.71 22.87
CA ASN A 132 10.46 2.18 24.05
C ASN A 132 9.68 2.60 25.30
N THR A 133 8.87 1.68 25.83
CA THR A 133 8.03 1.94 27.01
C THR A 133 8.74 1.67 28.33
N THR A 134 9.92 1.03 28.32
CA THR A 134 10.69 0.69 29.51
C THR A 134 10.98 1.87 30.45
N PRO A 135 11.36 3.08 29.98
CA PRO A 135 11.62 4.20 30.88
C PRO A 135 10.35 4.88 31.39
N LEU A 136 9.18 4.62 30.80
CA LEU A 136 7.96 5.39 31.08
C LEU A 136 7.48 5.22 32.52
N SER A 137 7.62 4.02 33.10
CA SER A 137 7.20 3.76 34.48
C SER A 137 7.95 4.60 35.52
N ALA A 138 9.17 5.06 35.20
CA ALA A 138 10.00 5.86 36.10
C ALA A 138 9.72 7.37 36.03
N ILE A 139 9.00 7.84 35.01
CA ILE A 139 8.83 9.28 34.70
C ILE A 139 7.37 9.74 34.67
N VAL A 140 6.41 8.87 35.00
CA VAL A 140 4.98 9.20 35.03
C VAL A 140 4.55 9.70 36.42
N THR A 141 3.59 10.63 36.42
CA THR A 141 2.90 11.10 37.64
C THR A 141 1.42 10.74 37.56
N PRO A 142 0.64 10.85 38.65
CA PRO A 142 -0.81 10.62 38.62
C PRO A 142 -1.60 11.61 37.75
N ASN A 143 -0.97 12.70 37.29
CA ASN A 143 -1.64 13.71 36.48
C ASN A 143 -1.86 13.19 35.05
N VAL A 144 -3.11 13.27 34.59
CA VAL A 144 -3.51 12.85 33.24
C VAL A 144 -3.89 14.07 32.42
N ILE A 145 -3.20 14.27 31.29
CA ILE A 145 -3.58 15.24 30.28
C ILE A 145 -4.11 14.46 29.08
N CYS A 146 -5.42 14.52 28.86
CA CYS A 146 -6.06 14.02 27.64
C CYS A 146 -6.06 15.13 26.59
N PHE A 147 -5.59 14.85 25.39
CA PHE A 147 -5.58 15.82 24.28
C PHE A 147 -6.28 15.25 23.04
N THR A 148 -6.88 16.13 22.25
CA THR A 148 -7.63 15.82 21.04
C THR A 148 -6.93 16.43 19.81
N PRO A 149 -7.40 16.17 18.57
CA PRO A 149 -6.85 16.80 17.36
C PRO A 149 -6.84 18.33 17.38
N GLU A 150 -7.71 18.95 18.17
CA GLU A 150 -7.79 20.40 18.39
C GLU A 150 -6.77 20.91 19.43
N SER A 151 -5.99 20.03 20.06
CA SER A 151 -4.97 20.40 21.04
C SER A 151 -3.62 20.67 20.39
N VAL A 152 -2.89 21.66 20.92
CA VAL A 152 -1.52 22.01 20.52
C VAL A 152 -0.52 20.84 20.54
N PHE A 153 -0.81 19.81 21.34
CA PHE A 153 0.04 18.61 21.42
C PHE A 153 -0.19 17.63 20.26
N HIS A 154 -1.27 17.78 19.50
CA HIS A 154 -1.58 16.89 18.40
C HIS A 154 -0.77 17.25 17.15
N PRO A 155 -0.14 16.28 16.45
CA PRO A 155 0.69 16.55 15.26
C PRO A 155 -0.04 17.26 14.11
N LEU A 156 -1.37 17.16 14.04
CA LEU A 156 -2.21 17.83 13.03
C LEU A 156 -2.69 19.22 13.45
N TYR A 157 -2.30 19.70 14.64
CA TYR A 157 -2.68 21.04 15.08
C TYR A 157 -2.06 22.09 14.14
N PRO A 158 -2.85 23.04 13.61
CA PRO A 158 -2.40 24.01 12.61
C PRO A 158 -1.65 25.17 13.26
N ALA A 159 -0.54 24.88 13.93
CA ALA A 159 0.36 25.88 14.49
C ALA A 159 1.61 26.04 13.63
N GLU A 160 1.99 27.30 13.40
CA GLU A 160 3.23 27.63 12.73
C GLU A 160 4.44 27.04 13.49
N ILE A 161 5.34 26.39 12.76
CA ILE A 161 6.59 25.85 13.30
C ILE A 161 7.81 26.37 12.55
N ARG A 162 8.96 26.33 13.21
CA ARG A 162 10.27 26.61 12.62
C ARG A 162 11.19 25.41 12.80
N CYS A 163 11.69 24.87 11.70
CA CYS A 163 12.59 23.71 11.70
C CYS A 163 14.04 24.09 11.98
N SER A 164 14.40 25.34 11.74
CA SER A 164 15.70 25.94 12.09
C SER A 164 15.50 27.42 12.44
N VAL A 165 16.48 27.99 13.15
CA VAL A 165 16.44 29.40 13.59
C VAL A 165 16.30 30.35 12.40
N ASP A 166 16.97 30.04 11.29
CA ASP A 166 17.01 30.87 10.09
C ASP A 166 16.06 30.38 8.97
N GLY A 167 15.31 29.31 9.21
CA GLY A 167 14.41 28.71 8.23
C GLY A 167 13.09 29.47 8.08
N PRO A 168 12.46 29.43 6.89
CA PRO A 168 11.11 29.95 6.72
C PRO A 168 10.14 29.16 7.61
N PRO A 169 9.15 29.83 8.24
CA PRO A 169 8.14 29.14 9.02
C PRO A 169 7.29 28.22 8.14
N LEU A 170 6.89 27.08 8.70
CA LEU A 170 5.94 26.16 8.08
C LEU A 170 4.58 26.28 8.77
N PRO A 171 3.45 26.18 8.05
CA PRO A 171 2.12 26.35 8.63
C PRO A 171 1.73 25.30 9.68
N SER A 172 2.33 24.10 9.64
CA SER A 172 2.14 23.05 10.64
C SER A 172 3.23 21.97 10.59
N PRO A 173 3.36 21.13 11.65
CA PRO A 173 4.24 19.96 11.62
C PRO A 173 3.99 19.00 10.45
N ALA A 174 2.74 18.90 9.99
CA ALA A 174 2.40 18.07 8.83
C ALA A 174 3.11 18.55 7.54
N HIS A 175 3.33 19.87 7.39
CA HIS A 175 4.03 20.42 6.23
C HIS A 175 5.52 20.08 6.24
N TYR A 176 6.13 19.91 7.43
CA TYR A 176 7.52 19.46 7.55
C TYR A 176 7.71 18.01 7.10
N VAL A 177 6.76 17.14 7.42
CA VAL A 177 6.80 15.72 7.01
C VAL A 177 6.58 15.57 5.49
N ALA A 178 5.88 16.53 4.86
CA ALA A 178 5.54 16.48 3.45
C ALA A 178 6.62 17.08 2.52
N THR A 179 7.61 17.80 3.06
CA THR A 179 8.78 18.35 2.34
C THR A 179 9.93 17.37 2.29
#